data_AF-A0AAU9S2T6-F1
#
_entry.id   AF-A0AAU9S2T6-F1
#
_cell.length_a   1.000
_cell.length_b   1.000
_cell.length_c   1.000
_cell.angle_alpha   90.00
_cell.angle_beta   90.00
_cell.angle_gamma   90.00
#
_symmetry.space_group_name_H-M   'P 1'
#
loop_
_entity.id
_entity.type
_entity.pdbx_description
1 polymer ?
#
loop_
_entity_poly.entity_id
_entity_poly.type
_entity_poly.pdbx_seq_one_letter_code
_entity_poly.pdbx_strand_id
1 'polypeptide(L)'
;FKLTVMAAQSNLEIYMGGFAKVLNEQWQVDLRLKAGGSKNGAVISAHKLVLVSNVFPLLSPVHSSFDLSNNFGVMHAARSEVFKKMLEPDNLKASVGKVETVTLSEMKQEELEAFVEFIYSNRSVLSANEKKHVQSLYLAADKYEIPHLRDLCRNELISSLNSSNALNVLELSLIPVDKALIGPAAKFIVRNLKTICNSVEFKLFVGRNPDLSVAIMKASLTRLWNGHHNMEKEAANKMEFFGGLMNAFKEKMQFDIWLKSGDQTDAIPAHKLILAARSKVFRDILEFDDCKGLSMSKETVTLSEMTHDELETFLEFMYNGLLPDTKLAKYVRSLYLAAHKYKIPYLQDLCRNQLITSMNSSNVFDDLELAQIYSDKILEDAVSKFMASHMEEIASSSKFMSFVESNPALTVQTIFKIFKNYIPFNPKIIFRLS
;
A
#
# COMPACT_ATOMS: atom_id res chain seq x y z
N PHE A 1 1.54 -34.91 -9.65
CA PHE A 1 1.10 -33.53 -9.96
C PHE A 1 -0.02 -33.14 -9.00
N LYS A 2 0.32 -32.57 -7.85
CA LYS A 2 -0.67 -31.94 -6.96
C LYS A 2 -1.00 -30.58 -7.56
N LEU A 3 -2.17 -30.44 -8.18
CA LEU A 3 -2.78 -29.14 -8.44
C LEU A 3 -3.13 -28.54 -7.08
N THR A 4 -2.25 -27.71 -6.54
CA THR A 4 -2.64 -26.70 -5.57
C THR A 4 -3.43 -25.67 -6.37
N VAL A 5 -4.75 -25.60 -6.15
CA VAL A 5 -5.57 -24.47 -6.60
C VAL A 5 -4.96 -23.23 -5.96
N MET A 6 -4.14 -22.49 -6.72
CA MET A 6 -3.74 -21.14 -6.32
C MET A 6 -5.04 -20.33 -6.28
N ALA A 7 -5.44 -19.89 -5.09
CA ALA A 7 -6.51 -18.91 -4.97
C ALA A 7 -6.15 -17.74 -5.90
N ALA A 8 -7.09 -17.33 -6.76
CA ALA A 8 -6.89 -16.16 -7.59
C ALA A 8 -6.60 -14.95 -6.67
N GLN A 9 -5.47 -14.29 -6.87
CA GLN A 9 -5.12 -13.09 -6.12
C GLN A 9 -6.22 -12.04 -6.29
N SER A 10 -6.56 -11.37 -5.20
CA SER A 10 -7.52 -10.26 -5.25
C SER A 10 -6.95 -9.09 -6.07
N ASN A 11 -7.83 -8.28 -6.67
CA ASN A 11 -7.39 -7.08 -7.40
C ASN A 11 -6.58 -6.12 -6.52
N LEU A 12 -6.89 -6.06 -5.21
CA LEU A 12 -6.09 -5.33 -4.24
C LEU A 12 -4.67 -5.93 -4.14
N GLU A 13 -4.52 -7.23 -3.92
CA GLU A 13 -3.20 -7.86 -3.83
C GLU A 13 -2.35 -7.62 -5.10
N ILE A 14 -2.97 -7.68 -6.28
CA ILE A 14 -2.31 -7.37 -7.56
C ILE A 14 -1.83 -5.91 -7.58
N TYR A 15 -2.69 -4.97 -7.17
CA TYR A 15 -2.37 -3.54 -7.10
C TYR A 15 -1.25 -3.24 -6.10
N MET A 16 -1.23 -3.94 -4.95
CA MET A 16 -0.20 -3.79 -3.92
C MET A 16 1.14 -4.41 -4.36
N GLY A 17 1.10 -5.53 -5.08
CA GLY A 17 2.28 -6.26 -5.55
C GLY A 17 3.03 -5.59 -6.71
N GLY A 18 2.52 -4.48 -7.24
CA GLY A 18 3.13 -3.74 -8.36
C GLY A 18 4.58 -3.34 -8.13
N PHE A 19 4.93 -2.87 -6.93
CA PHE A 19 6.32 -2.50 -6.60
C PHE A 19 7.24 -3.72 -6.55
N ALA A 20 6.82 -4.81 -5.90
CA ALA A 20 7.57 -6.06 -5.89
C ALA A 20 7.80 -6.59 -7.31
N LYS A 21 6.82 -6.41 -8.21
CA LYS A 21 6.97 -6.76 -9.63
C LYS A 21 8.04 -5.92 -10.31
N VAL A 22 8.01 -4.60 -10.15
CA VAL A 22 9.03 -3.69 -10.71
C VAL A 22 10.43 -4.00 -10.15
N LEU A 23 10.54 -4.33 -8.86
CA LEU A 23 11.80 -4.79 -8.24
C LEU A 23 12.32 -6.07 -8.91
N ASN A 24 11.47 -7.09 -9.05
CA ASN A 24 11.85 -8.37 -9.63
C ASN A 24 12.22 -8.26 -11.11
N GLU A 25 11.53 -7.39 -11.85
CA GLU A 25 11.79 -7.08 -13.26
C GLU A 25 13.00 -6.15 -13.44
N GLN A 26 13.56 -5.58 -12.34
CA GLN A 26 14.63 -4.59 -12.35
C GLN A 26 14.33 -3.41 -13.32
N TRP A 27 13.07 -2.97 -13.33
CA TRP A 27 12.60 -1.96 -14.26
C TRP A 27 13.05 -0.56 -13.82
N GLN A 28 13.75 0.17 -14.70
CA GLN A 28 14.28 1.53 -14.45
C GLN A 28 14.99 1.73 -13.09
N VAL A 29 15.88 0.81 -12.73
CA VAL A 29 16.66 0.86 -11.49
C VAL A 29 17.54 2.10 -11.42
N ASP A 30 17.38 2.90 -10.36
CA ASP A 30 18.17 4.12 -10.09
C ASP A 30 19.12 3.97 -8.87
N LEU A 31 19.05 2.83 -8.17
CA LEU A 31 19.84 2.54 -6.98
C LEU A 31 20.22 1.06 -6.88
N ARG A 32 21.41 0.78 -6.33
CA ARG A 32 21.87 -0.55 -5.95
C ARG A 32 22.26 -0.56 -4.48
N LEU A 33 21.85 -1.59 -3.76
CA LEU A 33 22.21 -1.83 -2.36
C LEU A 33 23.22 -2.98 -2.27
N LYS A 34 24.21 -2.83 -1.40
CA LYS A 34 25.23 -3.84 -1.14
C LYS A 34 25.30 -4.17 0.35
N ALA A 35 25.36 -5.45 0.69
CA ALA A 35 25.53 -5.91 2.06
C ALA A 35 26.97 -5.76 2.58
N GLY A 36 27.12 -5.65 3.90
CA GLY A 36 28.40 -5.61 4.59
C GLY A 36 29.20 -6.90 4.38
N GLY A 37 30.50 -6.76 4.08
CA GLY A 37 31.40 -7.91 3.93
C GLY A 37 31.14 -8.80 2.70
N SER A 38 30.29 -8.37 1.75
CA SER A 38 30.01 -9.11 0.51
C SER A 38 31.27 -9.27 -0.34
N LYS A 39 31.85 -10.48 -0.31
CA LYS A 39 33.10 -10.85 -1.01
C LYS A 39 32.94 -10.93 -2.53
N ASN A 40 31.72 -11.05 -3.05
CA ASN A 40 31.46 -11.33 -4.47
C ASN A 40 30.79 -10.18 -5.23
N GLY A 41 30.62 -9.00 -4.62
CA GLY A 41 30.01 -7.85 -5.30
C GLY A 41 28.52 -8.04 -5.62
N ALA A 42 27.82 -8.95 -4.93
CA ALA A 42 26.37 -9.08 -5.02
C ALA A 42 25.71 -7.75 -4.63
N VAL A 43 24.82 -7.27 -5.50
CA VAL A 43 24.07 -6.02 -5.34
C VAL A 43 22.60 -6.30 -5.58
N ILE A 44 21.75 -5.62 -4.82
CA ILE A 44 20.29 -5.68 -4.96
C ILE A 44 19.84 -4.40 -5.64
N SER A 45 19.12 -4.53 -6.75
CA SER A 45 18.49 -3.40 -7.41
C SER A 45 17.39 -2.80 -6.55
N ALA A 46 17.27 -1.47 -6.55
CA ALA A 46 16.29 -0.73 -5.78
C ALA A 46 15.94 0.60 -6.48
N HIS A 47 14.97 1.30 -5.89
CA HIS A 47 14.46 2.58 -6.34
C HIS A 47 14.56 3.59 -5.21
N LYS A 48 15.19 4.75 -5.46
CA LYS A 48 15.34 5.83 -4.49
C LYS A 48 13.99 6.27 -3.93
N LEU A 49 13.01 6.47 -4.81
CA LEU A 49 11.65 6.87 -4.42
C LEU A 49 11.04 5.93 -3.38
N VAL A 50 11.21 4.61 -3.56
CA VAL A 50 10.62 3.60 -2.66
C VAL A 50 11.31 3.61 -1.29
N LEU A 51 12.65 3.68 -1.25
CA LEU A 51 13.37 3.73 0.03
C LEU A 51 13.11 5.01 0.83
N VAL A 52 13.02 6.16 0.15
CA VAL A 52 12.79 7.45 0.80
C VAL A 52 11.34 7.60 1.27
N SER A 53 10.39 6.99 0.55
CA SER A 53 8.95 7.14 0.83
C SER A 53 8.39 6.13 1.83
N ASN A 54 9.02 4.97 2.03
CA ASN A 54 8.46 3.88 2.86
C ASN A 54 8.67 4.03 4.38
N VAL A 55 8.84 5.26 4.86
CA VAL A 55 9.34 5.49 6.21
C VAL A 55 8.52 6.57 6.91
N PHE A 56 7.71 6.17 7.89
CA PHE A 56 6.87 7.12 8.65
C PHE A 56 6.83 6.83 10.16
N PRO A 57 6.84 7.88 11.01
CA PRO A 57 6.56 7.83 12.45
C PRO A 57 5.08 8.11 12.80
N LEU A 58 4.56 7.37 13.79
CA LEU A 58 3.25 7.49 14.40
C LEU A 58 2.81 8.96 14.63
N LEU A 59 1.68 9.37 14.04
CA LEU A 59 0.92 10.52 14.54
C LEU A 59 -0.44 10.00 15.03
N SER A 60 -0.63 10.06 16.34
CA SER A 60 -1.89 9.77 17.01
C SER A 60 -3.01 10.73 16.56
N PRO A 61 -4.27 10.28 16.45
CA PRO A 61 -5.39 11.17 16.17
C PRO A 61 -5.75 11.95 17.44
N VAL A 62 -5.35 13.21 17.52
CA VAL A 62 -5.98 14.15 18.45
C VAL A 62 -7.30 14.58 17.81
N HIS A 63 -8.40 14.08 18.38
CA HIS A 63 -9.72 14.68 18.19
C HIS A 63 -9.66 16.17 18.58
N SER A 64 -9.84 17.06 17.62
CA SER A 64 -10.77 18.21 17.71
C SER A 64 -10.56 19.10 16.50
N SER A 65 -11.67 19.61 15.98
CA SER A 65 -11.78 20.72 15.04
C SER A 65 -10.57 21.67 15.09
N PHE A 66 -9.73 21.67 14.06
CA PHE A 66 -8.67 22.67 13.92
C PHE A 66 -8.73 23.34 12.56
N ASP A 67 -8.86 24.65 12.67
CA ASP A 67 -9.03 25.68 11.67
C ASP A 67 -7.82 25.76 10.71
N LEU A 68 -8.10 25.91 9.41
CA LEU A 68 -7.12 25.87 8.30
C LEU A 68 -6.30 27.16 8.16
N SER A 69 -6.24 28.00 9.18
CA SER A 69 -5.81 29.41 9.03
C SER A 69 -4.46 29.76 9.67
N ASN A 70 -3.75 28.85 10.35
CA ASN A 70 -2.49 29.20 10.99
C ASN A 70 -1.30 28.32 10.58
N ASN A 71 -0.36 28.98 9.90
CA ASN A 71 1.03 28.58 9.66
C ASN A 71 1.63 27.82 10.85
N PHE A 72 1.71 26.49 10.73
CA PHE A 72 2.72 25.69 11.41
C PHE A 72 3.68 25.16 10.36
N GLY A 73 4.97 25.39 10.62
CA GLY A 73 6.06 25.19 9.68
C GLY A 73 6.03 23.84 8.97
N VAL A 74 6.33 23.92 7.68
CA VAL A 74 6.63 22.83 6.74
C VAL A 74 7.37 21.69 7.45
N MET A 75 6.63 20.69 7.88
CA MET A 75 7.18 19.47 8.42
C MET A 75 7.65 18.61 7.24
N HIS A 76 8.95 18.65 6.96
CA HIS A 76 9.63 17.81 5.95
C HIS A 76 9.09 16.38 5.99
N ALA A 77 8.44 15.98 4.89
CA ALA A 77 7.53 14.84 4.81
C ALA A 77 8.12 13.63 4.06
N ALA A 78 9.40 13.34 4.28
CA ALA A 78 10.07 12.08 3.93
C ALA A 78 11.01 11.73 5.10
N ARG A 79 10.85 10.57 5.76
CA ARG A 79 11.40 10.39 7.12
C ARG A 79 12.05 9.04 7.43
N SER A 80 12.73 8.41 6.47
CA SER A 80 14.05 7.90 6.84
C SER A 80 14.95 9.07 6.55
N GLU A 81 15.11 9.93 7.55
CA GLU A 81 16.03 11.04 7.41
C GLU A 81 17.45 10.50 7.11
N VAL A 82 17.70 9.26 7.53
CA VAL A 82 18.87 8.46 7.17
C VAL A 82 18.94 8.18 5.67
N PHE A 83 17.96 7.51 5.04
CA PHE A 83 18.01 7.26 3.59
C PHE A 83 18.00 8.54 2.78
N LYS A 84 17.24 9.55 3.20
CA LYS A 84 17.21 10.86 2.54
C LYS A 84 18.59 11.54 2.55
N LYS A 85 19.21 11.70 3.72
CA LYS A 85 20.57 12.27 3.85
C LYS A 85 21.63 11.43 3.15
N MET A 86 21.46 10.11 3.16
CA MET A 86 22.37 9.18 2.51
C MET A 86 22.28 9.27 0.99
N LEU A 87 21.12 9.62 0.44
CA LEU A 87 20.85 9.75 -1.00
C LEU A 87 20.88 11.21 -1.50
N GLU A 88 21.23 12.19 -0.64
CA GLU A 88 21.37 13.60 -1.02
C GLU A 88 22.64 13.85 -1.87
N PRO A 89 22.55 14.71 -2.91
CA PRO A 89 23.61 14.86 -3.90
C PRO A 89 24.95 15.39 -3.35
N ASP A 90 24.93 16.18 -2.27
CA ASP A 90 26.15 16.76 -1.68
C ASP A 90 27.10 15.71 -1.06
N ASN A 91 26.60 14.52 -0.71
CA ASN A 91 27.38 13.41 -0.16
C ASN A 91 27.85 12.41 -1.24
N LEU A 92 27.45 12.60 -2.50
CA LEU A 92 27.52 11.57 -3.53
C LEU A 92 28.17 12.11 -4.81
N LYS A 93 29.40 11.67 -5.09
CA LYS A 93 30.09 11.93 -6.36
C LYS A 93 29.43 11.11 -7.48
N ALA A 94 28.30 11.57 -8.00
CA ALA A 94 27.67 10.94 -9.16
C ALA A 94 28.50 11.22 -10.42
N SER A 95 29.08 10.18 -11.02
CA SER A 95 29.51 10.22 -12.42
C SER A 95 28.27 10.03 -13.30
N VAL A 96 28.03 10.96 -14.21
CA VAL A 96 26.91 10.93 -15.18
C VAL A 96 26.80 9.54 -15.82
N GLY A 97 25.64 8.89 -15.69
CA GLY A 97 25.31 7.61 -16.34
C GLY A 97 25.55 6.33 -15.52
N LYS A 98 26.00 6.40 -14.26
CA LYS A 98 26.17 5.21 -13.40
C LYS A 98 25.09 5.13 -12.33
N VAL A 99 24.38 4.00 -12.27
CA VAL A 99 23.43 3.67 -11.19
C VAL A 99 24.17 3.70 -9.84
N GLU A 100 23.63 4.45 -8.89
CA GLU A 100 24.25 4.67 -7.59
C GLU A 100 24.33 3.37 -6.79
N THR A 101 25.39 3.17 -6.00
CA THR A 101 25.53 1.99 -5.14
C THR A 101 25.80 2.40 -3.70
N VAL A 102 24.95 1.95 -2.79
CA VAL A 102 25.03 2.22 -1.36
C VAL A 102 25.32 0.91 -0.63
N THR A 103 26.23 0.95 0.34
CA THR A 103 26.54 -0.21 1.19
C THR A 103 25.87 -0.08 2.55
N LEU A 104 25.04 -1.07 2.92
CA LEU A 104 24.45 -1.22 4.25
C LEU A 104 25.30 -2.22 5.03
N SER A 105 26.28 -1.71 5.78
CA SER A 105 27.38 -2.50 6.33
C SER A 105 26.99 -3.40 7.51
N GLU A 106 25.87 -3.11 8.17
CA GLU A 106 25.34 -3.87 9.30
C GLU A 106 24.57 -5.13 8.91
N MET A 107 24.18 -5.27 7.65
CA MET A 107 23.38 -6.41 7.18
C MET A 107 24.23 -7.34 6.32
N LYS A 108 24.02 -8.65 6.50
CA LYS A 108 24.46 -9.69 5.57
C LYS A 108 23.59 -9.71 4.32
N GLN A 109 24.03 -10.42 3.30
CA GLN A 109 23.35 -10.48 2.00
C GLN A 109 21.89 -10.95 2.15
N GLU A 110 21.66 -12.03 2.89
CA GLU A 110 20.33 -12.61 3.06
C GLU A 110 19.41 -11.73 3.92
N GLU A 111 19.99 -10.98 4.86
CA GLU A 111 19.27 -10.02 5.70
C GLU A 111 18.85 -8.79 4.89
N LEU A 112 19.74 -8.30 4.02
CA LEU A 112 19.46 -7.20 3.11
C LEU A 112 18.39 -7.58 2.08
N GLU A 113 18.43 -8.82 1.57
CA GLU A 113 17.38 -9.35 0.68
C GLU A 113 16.02 -9.35 1.38
N ALA A 114 15.94 -9.88 2.62
CA ALA A 114 14.70 -9.86 3.40
C ALA A 114 14.21 -8.43 3.70
N PHE A 115 15.13 -7.50 3.97
CA PHE A 115 14.81 -6.10 4.22
C PHE A 115 14.23 -5.41 2.99
N VAL A 116 14.86 -5.59 1.83
CA VAL A 116 14.36 -5.04 0.56
C VAL A 116 13.04 -5.71 0.17
N GLU A 117 12.92 -7.03 0.34
CA GLU A 117 11.68 -7.74 0.10
C GLU A 117 10.53 -7.11 0.91
N PHE A 118 10.72 -6.89 2.22
CA PHE A 118 9.71 -6.27 3.07
C PHE A 118 9.28 -4.89 2.56
N ILE A 119 10.24 -4.02 2.25
CA ILE A 119 10.01 -2.65 1.77
C ILE A 119 9.13 -2.65 0.51
N TYR A 120 9.30 -3.62 -0.38
CA TYR A 120 8.55 -3.69 -1.65
C TYR A 120 7.25 -4.50 -1.57
N SER A 121 7.07 -5.29 -0.51
CA SER A 121 5.96 -6.22 -0.40
C SER A 121 4.68 -5.61 0.16
N ASN A 122 4.78 -4.47 0.85
CA ASN A 122 3.63 -3.76 1.43
C ASN A 122 2.70 -4.69 2.25
N ARG A 123 3.32 -5.60 3.02
CA ARG A 123 2.62 -6.62 3.82
C ARG A 123 2.50 -6.15 5.25
N SER A 124 1.34 -6.42 5.86
CA SER A 124 1.08 -6.20 7.28
C SER A 124 1.63 -7.30 8.20
N VAL A 125 2.30 -8.30 7.63
CA VAL A 125 2.86 -9.45 8.35
C VAL A 125 4.20 -9.84 7.74
N LEU A 126 5.11 -10.32 8.59
CA LEU A 126 6.40 -10.83 8.15
C LEU A 126 6.25 -12.17 7.43
N SER A 127 6.96 -12.32 6.33
CA SER A 127 7.16 -13.57 5.60
C SER A 127 8.00 -14.56 6.40
N ALA A 128 7.99 -15.83 6.00
CA ALA A 128 8.83 -16.84 6.63
C ALA A 128 10.33 -16.50 6.53
N ASN A 129 10.75 -15.85 5.43
CA ASN A 129 12.12 -15.41 5.23
C ASN A 129 12.47 -14.25 6.18
N GLU A 130 11.60 -13.25 6.29
CA GLU A 130 11.79 -12.10 7.18
C GLU A 130 11.83 -12.53 8.66
N LYS A 131 10.97 -13.47 9.06
CA LYS A 131 10.97 -14.04 10.43
C LYS A 131 12.30 -14.71 10.79
N LYS A 132 12.96 -15.36 9.83
CA LYS A 132 14.29 -15.97 10.04
C LYS A 132 15.36 -14.93 10.40
N HIS A 133 15.21 -13.70 9.92
CA HIS A 133 16.15 -12.59 10.09
C HIS A 133 15.60 -11.50 11.03
N VAL A 134 14.60 -11.82 11.87
CA VAL A 134 13.84 -10.84 12.65
C VAL A 134 14.68 -9.95 13.56
N GLN A 135 15.75 -10.46 14.17
CA GLN A 135 16.63 -9.66 15.04
C GLN A 135 17.41 -8.60 14.25
N SER A 136 17.99 -9.00 13.12
CA SER A 136 18.73 -8.09 12.24
C SER A 136 17.79 -7.06 11.60
N LEU A 137 16.59 -7.49 11.18
CA LEU A 137 15.56 -6.59 10.66
C LEU A 137 15.05 -5.61 11.71
N TYR A 138 14.91 -6.03 12.98
CA TYR A 138 14.51 -5.16 14.08
C TYR A 138 15.54 -4.01 14.29
N LEU A 139 16.84 -4.34 14.28
CA LEU A 139 17.91 -3.34 14.41
C LEU A 139 17.99 -2.41 13.19
N ALA A 140 17.87 -2.97 11.98
CA ALA A 140 17.85 -2.19 10.75
C ALA A 140 16.63 -1.25 10.72
N ALA A 141 15.46 -1.73 11.14
CA ALA A 141 14.25 -0.93 11.22
C ALA A 141 14.38 0.25 12.18
N ASP A 142 15.08 0.08 13.31
CA ASP A 142 15.36 1.23 14.17
C ASP A 142 16.38 2.19 13.54
N LYS A 143 17.51 1.66 13.05
CA LYS A 143 18.59 2.44 12.44
C LYS A 143 18.12 3.28 11.25
N TYR A 144 17.28 2.72 10.39
CA TYR A 144 16.72 3.39 9.21
C TYR A 144 15.37 4.05 9.47
N GLU A 145 14.94 4.10 10.73
CA GLU A 145 13.73 4.77 11.19
C GLU A 145 12.45 4.24 10.52
N ILE A 146 12.30 2.92 10.36
CA ILE A 146 11.13 2.22 9.80
C ILE A 146 10.24 1.61 10.92
N PRO A 147 9.42 2.42 11.63
CA PRO A 147 8.56 1.96 12.73
C PRO A 147 7.71 0.74 12.42
N HIS A 148 7.06 0.69 11.26
CA HIS A 148 6.18 -0.43 10.93
C HIS A 148 6.92 -1.78 10.92
N LEU A 149 8.11 -1.83 10.28
CA LEU A 149 8.96 -3.03 10.32
C LEU A 149 9.41 -3.33 11.75
N ARG A 150 9.81 -2.29 12.50
CA ARG A 150 10.26 -2.44 13.89
C ARG A 150 9.15 -3.04 14.76
N ASP A 151 7.92 -2.60 14.59
CA ASP A 151 6.76 -3.07 15.35
C ASP A 151 6.37 -4.50 14.98
N LEU A 152 6.42 -4.85 13.69
CA LEU A 152 6.22 -6.23 13.24
C LEU A 152 7.30 -7.17 13.76
N CYS A 153 8.57 -6.76 13.70
CA CYS A 153 9.67 -7.52 14.28
C CYS A 153 9.53 -7.65 15.79
N ARG A 154 9.12 -6.59 16.50
CA ARG A 154 8.85 -6.63 17.95
C ARG A 154 7.79 -7.68 18.27
N ASN A 155 6.67 -7.65 17.56
CA ASN A 155 5.57 -8.60 17.79
C ASN A 155 6.00 -10.05 17.55
N GLU A 156 6.82 -10.30 16.52
CA GLU A 156 7.39 -11.63 16.26
C GLU A 156 8.41 -12.05 17.33
N LEU A 157 9.25 -11.13 17.82
CA LEU A 157 10.18 -11.42 18.92
C LEU A 157 9.44 -11.77 20.21
N ILE A 158 8.34 -11.06 20.52
CA ILE A 158 7.50 -11.34 21.69
C ILE A 158 6.80 -12.69 21.54
N SER A 159 6.21 -12.98 20.37
CA SER A 159 5.48 -14.24 20.13
C SER A 159 6.38 -15.47 20.11
N SER A 160 7.66 -15.30 19.77
CA SER A 160 8.65 -16.37 19.71
C SER A 160 9.43 -16.60 21.02
N LEU A 161 9.13 -15.84 22.10
CA LEU A 161 9.82 -15.97 23.39
C LEU A 161 9.76 -17.39 23.95
N ASN A 162 10.92 -17.93 24.29
CA ASN A 162 11.11 -19.23 24.93
C ASN A 162 12.37 -19.21 25.82
N SER A 163 12.66 -20.33 26.50
CA SER A 163 13.79 -20.40 27.44
C SER A 163 15.17 -20.25 26.80
N SER A 164 15.33 -20.54 25.50
CA SER A 164 16.62 -20.45 24.82
C SER A 164 16.90 -19.07 24.22
N ASN A 165 15.87 -18.27 23.91
CA ASN A 165 16.05 -16.95 23.28
C ASN A 165 15.75 -15.75 24.18
N ALA A 166 15.04 -15.91 25.30
CA ALA A 166 14.52 -14.77 26.06
C ALA A 166 15.61 -13.80 26.56
N LEU A 167 16.78 -14.32 26.97
CA LEU A 167 17.91 -13.49 27.39
C LEU A 167 18.47 -12.65 26.23
N ASN A 168 18.59 -13.23 25.04
CA ASN A 168 19.03 -12.52 23.84
C ASN A 168 18.00 -11.44 23.45
N VAL A 169 16.71 -11.77 23.45
CA VAL A 169 15.64 -10.78 23.16
C VAL A 169 15.68 -9.62 24.15
N LEU A 170 15.97 -9.88 25.42
CA LEU A 170 16.15 -8.83 26.41
C LEU A 170 17.39 -7.96 26.10
N GLU A 171 18.54 -8.56 25.78
CA GLU A 171 19.74 -7.81 25.36
C GLU A 171 19.46 -6.93 24.13
N LEU A 172 18.79 -7.50 23.12
CA LEU A 172 18.41 -6.82 21.88
C LEU A 172 17.52 -5.60 22.16
N SER A 173 16.60 -5.71 23.12
CA SER A 173 15.68 -4.63 23.49
C SER A 173 16.31 -3.43 24.19
N LEU A 174 17.61 -3.49 24.49
CA LEU A 174 18.35 -2.40 25.12
C LEU A 174 19.07 -1.51 24.10
N ILE A 175 19.23 -1.97 22.85
CA ILE A 175 19.89 -1.22 21.77
C ILE A 175 19.12 -1.45 20.46
N PRO A 176 18.20 -0.54 20.08
CA PRO A 176 17.72 0.62 20.84
C PRO A 176 16.95 0.22 22.10
N VAL A 177 16.84 1.13 23.07
CA VAL A 177 16.00 0.92 24.26
C VAL A 177 14.53 0.91 23.84
N ASP A 178 13.92 -0.27 23.80
CA ASP A 178 12.52 -0.48 23.46
C ASP A 178 11.76 -1.05 24.66
N LYS A 179 11.06 -0.15 25.35
CA LYS A 179 10.27 -0.50 26.55
C LYS A 179 9.16 -1.51 26.25
N ALA A 180 8.59 -1.48 25.05
CA ALA A 180 7.52 -2.38 24.65
C ALA A 180 8.04 -3.82 24.43
N LEU A 181 9.34 -3.99 24.16
CA LEU A 181 9.98 -5.31 24.10
C LEU A 181 10.60 -5.75 25.44
N ILE A 182 11.20 -4.82 26.19
CA ILE A 182 11.83 -5.09 27.50
C ILE A 182 10.84 -5.76 28.47
N GLY A 183 9.64 -5.17 28.61
CA GLY A 183 8.63 -5.64 29.56
C GLY A 183 8.23 -7.11 29.35
N PRO A 184 7.76 -7.49 28.15
CA PRO A 184 7.44 -8.88 27.81
C PRO A 184 8.62 -9.85 28.00
N ALA A 185 9.82 -9.49 27.54
CA ALA A 185 11.00 -10.34 27.65
C ALA A 185 11.39 -10.59 29.12
N ALA A 186 11.51 -9.53 29.92
CA ALA A 186 11.84 -9.61 31.34
C ALA A 186 10.79 -10.42 32.12
N LYS A 187 9.49 -10.19 31.83
CA LYS A 187 8.38 -10.92 32.44
C LYS A 187 8.43 -12.41 32.10
N PHE A 188 8.78 -12.77 30.86
CA PHE A 188 8.97 -14.16 30.47
C PHE A 188 10.14 -14.80 31.23
N ILE A 189 11.28 -14.10 31.34
CA ILE A 189 12.46 -14.59 32.05
C ILE A 189 12.14 -14.87 33.52
N VAL A 190 11.52 -13.90 34.21
CA VAL A 190 11.18 -14.04 35.63
C VAL A 190 10.23 -15.23 35.87
N ARG A 191 9.27 -15.47 34.98
CA ARG A 191 8.35 -16.61 35.06
C ARG A 191 9.03 -17.96 34.85
N ASN A 192 10.08 -18.00 34.03
CA ASN A 192 10.80 -19.22 33.65
C ASN A 192 12.20 -19.30 34.27
N LEU A 193 12.46 -18.52 35.32
CA LEU A 193 13.80 -18.28 35.86
C LEU A 193 14.50 -19.57 36.29
N LYS A 194 13.76 -20.52 36.89
CA LYS A 194 14.30 -21.82 37.30
C LYS A 194 14.94 -22.57 36.13
N THR A 195 14.33 -22.53 34.95
CA THR A 195 14.88 -23.18 33.75
C THR A 195 16.05 -22.38 33.20
N ILE A 196 15.90 -21.05 33.11
CA ILE A 196 16.89 -20.16 32.51
C ILE A 196 18.19 -20.12 33.32
N CYS A 197 18.13 -20.02 34.65
CA CYS A 197 19.33 -19.95 35.49
C CYS A 197 20.22 -21.19 35.44
N ASN A 198 19.67 -22.34 35.03
CA ASN A 198 20.43 -23.57 34.86
C ASN A 198 21.08 -23.69 33.48
N SER A 199 20.86 -22.72 32.58
CA SER A 199 21.36 -22.75 31.21
C SER A 199 22.77 -22.15 31.10
N VAL A 200 23.53 -22.61 30.10
CA VAL A 200 24.87 -22.07 29.82
C VAL A 200 24.78 -20.62 29.34
N GLU A 201 23.71 -20.30 28.60
CA GLU A 201 23.41 -18.96 28.08
C GLU A 201 23.23 -17.96 29.22
N PHE A 202 22.57 -18.34 30.32
CA PHE A 202 22.44 -17.47 31.49
C PHE A 202 23.80 -17.18 32.14
N LYS A 203 24.67 -18.20 32.25
CA LYS A 203 26.03 -17.99 32.79
C LYS A 203 26.82 -16.99 31.94
N LEU A 204 26.74 -17.09 30.61
CA LEU A 204 27.37 -16.14 29.68
C LEU A 204 26.73 -14.75 29.80
N PHE A 205 25.40 -14.69 29.89
CA PHE A 205 24.66 -13.44 30.08
C PHE A 205 25.08 -12.70 31.35
N VAL A 206 25.24 -13.40 32.47
CA VAL A 206 25.69 -12.80 33.75
C VAL A 206 27.07 -12.16 33.61
N GLY A 207 27.99 -12.82 32.90
CA GLY A 207 29.32 -12.28 32.66
C GLY A 207 29.30 -11.01 31.79
N ARG A 208 28.39 -10.93 30.82
CA ARG A 208 28.26 -9.77 29.91
C ARG A 208 27.44 -8.63 30.51
N ASN A 209 26.43 -8.94 31.33
CA ASN A 209 25.41 -8.01 31.81
C ASN A 209 25.15 -8.20 33.32
N PRO A 210 26.12 -7.86 34.20
CA PRO A 210 26.00 -8.09 35.63
C PRO A 210 24.86 -7.28 36.27
N ASP A 211 24.70 -6.00 35.91
CA ASP A 211 23.65 -5.15 36.47
C ASP A 211 22.24 -5.60 36.08
N LEU A 212 22.08 -6.01 34.82
CA LEU A 212 20.82 -6.54 34.31
C LEU A 212 20.48 -7.88 34.98
N SER A 213 21.48 -8.70 35.26
CA SER A 213 21.31 -9.94 36.01
C SER A 213 20.83 -9.68 37.44
N VAL A 214 21.42 -8.69 38.12
CA VAL A 214 20.94 -8.24 39.43
C VAL A 214 19.50 -7.73 39.35
N ALA A 215 19.15 -6.96 38.31
CA ALA A 215 17.79 -6.47 38.11
C ALA A 215 16.77 -7.62 37.90
N ILE A 216 17.09 -8.61 37.07
CA ILE A 216 16.26 -9.81 36.87
C ILE A 216 16.10 -10.58 38.19
N MET A 217 17.19 -10.77 38.93
CA MET A 217 17.13 -11.47 40.22
C MET A 217 16.29 -10.73 41.24
N LYS A 218 16.43 -9.41 41.37
CA LYS A 218 15.59 -8.57 42.23
C LYS A 218 14.12 -8.69 41.84
N ALA A 219 13.80 -8.57 40.55
CA ALA A 219 12.43 -8.66 40.04
C ALA A 219 11.80 -10.04 40.29
N SER A 220 12.60 -11.11 40.31
CA SER A 220 12.11 -12.45 40.60
C SER A 220 11.67 -12.64 42.06
N LEU A 221 12.37 -11.97 42.99
CA LEU A 221 12.06 -12.02 44.42
C LEU A 221 10.82 -11.17 44.74
N THR A 222 10.63 -10.05 44.05
CA THR A 222 9.47 -9.17 44.27
C THR A 222 8.23 -9.60 43.49
N ARG A 223 8.37 -10.51 42.51
CA ARG A 223 7.33 -10.85 41.50
C ARG A 223 6.76 -9.62 40.76
N LEU A 224 7.44 -8.48 40.87
CA LEU A 224 7.04 -7.19 40.33
C LEU A 224 8.21 -6.65 39.51
N TRP A 225 8.04 -6.65 38.19
CA TRP A 225 8.88 -5.83 37.34
C TRP A 225 8.39 -4.38 37.43
N ASN A 226 8.96 -3.60 38.35
CA ASN A 226 8.63 -2.19 38.51
C ASN A 226 9.43 -1.32 37.54
N GLY A 227 9.11 -1.45 36.25
CA GLY A 227 9.43 -0.45 35.22
C GLY A 227 8.13 0.20 34.75
N HIS A 228 7.59 1.16 35.50
CA HIS A 228 6.35 1.88 35.15
C HIS A 228 6.63 3.06 34.20
N HIS A 229 5.98 3.10 33.03
CA HIS A 229 4.91 4.08 32.70
C HIS A 229 4.27 3.84 31.31
N ASN A 230 2.94 3.94 31.30
CA ASN A 230 1.94 4.12 30.22
C ASN A 230 1.98 3.20 28.99
N MET A 231 1.03 2.27 28.95
CA MET A 231 0.49 1.71 27.71
C MET A 231 -0.68 2.58 27.27
N GLU A 232 -0.53 3.31 26.17
CA GLU A 232 -1.68 3.76 25.37
C GLU A 232 -1.84 2.88 24.13
N LYS A 233 -3.10 2.73 23.75
CA LYS A 233 -3.67 1.80 22.77
C LYS A 233 -3.01 1.89 21.39
N GLU A 234 -2.85 0.73 20.76
CA GLU A 234 -2.50 0.65 19.35
C GLU A 234 -3.48 -0.30 18.63
N ALA A 235 -4.42 0.30 17.90
CA ALA A 235 -5.30 -0.39 16.96
C ALA A 235 -5.71 0.60 15.85
N ALA A 236 -4.86 0.74 14.83
CA ALA A 236 -5.22 1.36 13.54
C ALA A 236 -4.22 1.01 12.42
N ASN A 237 -3.66 -0.20 12.38
CA ASN A 237 -2.46 -0.48 11.58
C ASN A 237 -2.74 -1.03 10.16
N LYS A 238 -3.61 -0.38 9.36
CA LYS A 238 -3.94 -0.88 8.01
C LYS A 238 -3.93 0.14 6.86
N MET A 239 -3.92 1.44 7.14
CA MET A 239 -4.19 2.47 6.10
C MET A 239 -3.01 3.42 5.78
N GLU A 240 -1.86 3.34 6.47
CA GLU A 240 -0.88 4.44 6.48
C GLU A 240 0.42 4.21 5.67
N PHE A 241 0.62 3.04 5.06
CA PHE A 241 1.82 2.73 4.26
C PHE A 241 2.01 3.69 3.07
N PHE A 242 0.93 4.18 2.47
CA PHE A 242 1.02 5.03 1.28
C PHE A 242 1.22 6.52 1.56
N GLY A 243 1.23 6.94 2.82
CA GLY A 243 1.37 8.35 3.20
C GLY A 243 2.66 8.97 2.68
N GLY A 244 3.79 8.24 2.68
CA GLY A 244 5.06 8.79 2.22
C GLY A 244 5.13 8.98 0.70
N LEU A 245 4.55 8.06 -0.08
CA LEU A 245 4.42 8.21 -1.53
C LEU A 245 3.52 9.40 -1.88
N MET A 246 2.41 9.56 -1.15
CA MET A 246 1.52 10.70 -1.31
C MET A 246 2.21 12.04 -1.00
N ASN A 247 3.10 12.09 -0.01
CA ASN A 247 3.87 13.29 0.28
C ASN A 247 4.84 13.63 -0.86
N ALA A 248 5.53 12.64 -1.44
CA ALA A 248 6.39 12.86 -2.60
C ALA A 248 5.62 13.48 -3.78
N PHE A 249 4.35 13.06 -3.97
CA PHE A 249 3.45 13.65 -4.95
C PHE A 249 3.09 15.11 -4.62
N LYS A 250 2.60 15.37 -3.40
CA LYS A 250 2.15 16.71 -2.97
C LYS A 250 3.27 17.75 -2.96
N GLU A 251 4.46 17.34 -2.50
CA GLU A 251 5.65 18.20 -2.40
C GLU A 251 6.43 18.27 -3.73
N LYS A 252 5.98 17.56 -4.77
CA LYS A 252 6.59 17.55 -6.11
C LYS A 252 8.09 17.23 -6.05
N MET A 253 8.48 16.27 -5.22
CA MET A 253 9.87 15.86 -5.05
C MET A 253 10.28 14.88 -6.14
N GLN A 254 11.45 15.06 -6.75
CA GLN A 254 12.11 14.05 -7.61
C GLN A 254 11.25 13.43 -8.74
N PHE A 255 10.26 14.18 -9.25
CA PHE A 255 9.43 13.73 -10.37
C PHE A 255 10.24 13.60 -11.67
N ASP A 256 9.85 12.66 -12.51
CA ASP A 256 10.53 12.29 -13.76
C ASP A 256 9.58 12.27 -14.97
N ILE A 257 8.29 12.59 -14.77
CA ILE A 257 7.27 12.69 -15.81
C ILE A 257 6.24 13.79 -15.50
N TRP A 258 5.68 14.38 -16.55
CA TRP A 258 4.57 15.32 -16.49
C TRP A 258 3.32 14.71 -17.12
N LEU A 259 2.17 14.86 -16.48
CA LEU A 259 0.89 14.39 -16.98
C LEU A 259 -0.01 15.58 -17.28
N LYS A 260 -0.47 15.69 -18.53
CA LYS A 260 -1.34 16.78 -18.98
C LYS A 260 -2.76 16.29 -19.16
N SER A 261 -3.74 17.01 -18.63
CA SER A 261 -5.17 16.75 -18.82
C SER A 261 -5.68 17.22 -20.19
N GLY A 262 -6.90 16.81 -20.54
CA GLY A 262 -7.53 17.17 -21.83
C GLY A 262 -7.99 18.62 -21.94
N ASP A 263 -8.21 19.29 -20.82
CA ASP A 263 -8.70 20.67 -20.70
C ASP A 263 -7.59 21.73 -20.83
N GLN A 264 -6.40 21.33 -21.32
CA GLN A 264 -5.26 22.21 -21.64
C GLN A 264 -4.68 23.01 -20.47
N THR A 265 -4.95 22.61 -19.23
CA THR A 265 -4.33 23.19 -18.03
C THR A 265 -2.86 22.81 -17.89
N ASP A 266 -2.22 23.34 -16.85
CA ASP A 266 -0.85 22.99 -16.46
C ASP A 266 -0.72 21.48 -16.22
N ALA A 267 0.46 20.95 -16.56
CA ALA A 267 0.74 19.54 -16.36
C ALA A 267 1.08 19.24 -14.88
N ILE A 268 0.67 18.07 -14.41
CA ILE A 268 0.90 17.60 -13.05
C ILE A 268 2.18 16.75 -13.03
N PRO A 269 3.18 17.07 -12.19
CA PRO A 269 4.37 16.25 -12.04
C PRO A 269 4.05 14.92 -11.35
N ALA A 270 4.65 13.83 -11.82
CA ALA A 270 4.46 12.49 -11.27
C ALA A 270 5.73 11.63 -11.41
N HIS A 271 5.62 10.37 -10.99
CA HIS A 271 6.72 9.40 -11.00
C HIS A 271 6.40 8.23 -11.93
N LYS A 272 7.26 7.99 -12.93
CA LYS A 272 7.18 6.86 -13.86
C LYS A 272 7.05 5.55 -13.12
N LEU A 273 7.84 5.37 -12.06
CA LEU A 273 7.82 4.19 -11.19
C LEU A 273 6.43 3.88 -10.63
N ILE A 274 5.70 4.90 -10.18
CA ILE A 274 4.36 4.72 -9.61
C ILE A 274 3.38 4.30 -10.69
N LEU A 275 3.38 4.99 -11.83
CA LEU A 275 2.51 4.68 -12.95
C LEU A 275 2.74 3.25 -13.47
N ALA A 276 4.00 2.87 -13.66
CA ALA A 276 4.40 1.54 -14.12
C ALA A 276 4.09 0.43 -13.11
N ALA A 277 4.26 0.69 -11.81
CA ALA A 277 3.92 -0.27 -10.76
C ALA A 277 2.40 -0.51 -10.67
N ARG A 278 1.59 0.53 -10.87
CA ARG A 278 0.12 0.44 -10.71
C ARG A 278 -0.64 0.08 -11.97
N SER A 279 -0.03 0.21 -13.15
CA SER A 279 -0.68 -0.02 -14.43
C SER A 279 0.30 -0.56 -15.46
N LYS A 280 -0.02 -1.74 -15.98
CA LYS A 280 0.70 -2.31 -17.13
C LYS A 280 0.62 -1.40 -18.35
N VAL A 281 -0.52 -0.76 -18.59
CA VAL A 281 -0.71 0.13 -19.75
C VAL A 281 0.24 1.32 -19.66
N PHE A 282 0.34 1.96 -18.49
CA PHE A 282 1.32 3.03 -18.30
C PHE A 282 2.75 2.52 -18.46
N ARG A 283 3.09 1.34 -17.92
CA ARG A 283 4.41 0.76 -18.13
C ARG A 283 4.74 0.56 -19.62
N ASP A 284 3.81 -0.01 -20.39
CA ASP A 284 4.00 -0.25 -21.82
C ASP A 284 4.16 1.08 -22.60
N ILE A 285 3.41 2.13 -22.21
CA ILE A 285 3.54 3.48 -22.77
C ILE A 285 4.95 4.03 -22.52
N LEU A 286 5.43 3.94 -21.28
CA LEU A 286 6.74 4.45 -20.86
C LEU A 286 7.90 3.70 -21.53
N GLU A 287 7.80 2.38 -21.64
CA GLU A 287 8.81 1.56 -22.33
C GLU A 287 8.90 1.90 -23.83
N PHE A 288 7.76 2.16 -24.47
CA PHE A 288 7.71 2.53 -25.88
C PHE A 288 8.32 3.91 -26.16
N ASP A 289 8.11 4.87 -25.27
CA ASP A 289 8.68 6.22 -25.39
C ASP A 289 10.19 6.22 -25.09
N ASP A 290 10.67 5.43 -24.12
CA ASP A 290 12.09 5.23 -23.87
C ASP A 290 12.81 4.62 -25.11
N CYS A 291 12.17 3.65 -25.79
CA CYS A 291 12.71 3.04 -27.02
C CYS A 291 12.87 4.02 -28.20
N LYS A 292 12.17 5.16 -28.20
CA LYS A 292 12.28 6.17 -29.26
C LYS A 292 13.43 7.15 -29.07
N GLY A 293 14.21 7.03 -28.00
CA GLY A 293 15.38 7.88 -27.78
C GLY A 293 15.03 9.34 -27.50
N LEU A 294 13.79 9.64 -27.09
CA LEU A 294 13.36 10.95 -26.58
C LEU A 294 13.86 11.18 -25.15
N SER A 295 15.13 10.85 -24.91
CA SER A 295 15.80 11.15 -23.65
C SER A 295 16.27 12.61 -23.69
N MET A 296 15.94 13.36 -22.63
CA MET A 296 16.43 14.70 -22.24
C MET A 296 15.45 15.88 -22.27
N SER A 297 14.19 15.72 -22.70
CA SER A 297 13.13 16.71 -22.41
C SER A 297 12.07 16.08 -21.52
N LYS A 298 11.68 16.79 -20.46
CA LYS A 298 10.60 16.44 -19.52
C LYS A 298 9.42 15.80 -20.25
N GLU A 299 9.35 14.48 -20.18
CA GLU A 299 8.37 13.66 -20.91
C GLU A 299 6.97 14.05 -20.42
N THR A 300 6.14 14.51 -21.36
CA THR A 300 4.78 14.95 -21.05
C THR A 300 3.80 13.99 -21.72
N VAL A 301 3.07 13.22 -20.92
CA VAL A 301 2.02 12.32 -21.41
C VAL A 301 0.67 13.00 -21.24
N THR A 302 -0.13 13.03 -22.31
CA THR A 302 -1.47 13.64 -22.28
C THR A 302 -2.55 12.59 -22.04
N LEU A 303 -3.43 12.86 -21.08
CA LEU A 303 -4.56 12.02 -20.65
C LEU A 303 -5.84 12.81 -20.96
N SER A 304 -6.23 12.80 -22.23
CA SER A 304 -7.24 13.73 -22.79
C SER A 304 -8.67 13.48 -22.32
N GLU A 305 -8.95 12.33 -21.71
CA GLU A 305 -10.26 11.94 -21.21
C GLU A 305 -10.59 12.47 -19.80
N MET A 306 -9.60 13.08 -19.12
CA MET A 306 -9.75 13.62 -17.77
C MET A 306 -9.52 15.13 -17.78
N THR A 307 -10.31 15.84 -16.99
CA THR A 307 -10.01 17.21 -16.56
C THR A 307 -8.84 17.22 -15.57
N HIS A 308 -8.30 18.40 -15.27
CA HIS A 308 -7.21 18.53 -14.31
C HIS A 308 -7.56 17.93 -12.94
N ASP A 309 -8.73 18.25 -12.38
CA ASP A 309 -9.14 17.76 -11.06
C ASP A 309 -9.35 16.23 -11.03
N GLU A 310 -9.87 15.66 -12.12
CA GLU A 310 -10.05 14.22 -12.27
C GLU A 310 -8.70 13.52 -12.37
N LEU A 311 -7.76 14.10 -13.11
CA LEU A 311 -6.41 13.59 -13.22
C LEU A 311 -5.66 13.66 -11.89
N GLU A 312 -5.78 14.77 -11.16
CA GLU A 312 -5.20 14.91 -9.83
C GLU A 312 -5.77 13.85 -8.87
N THR A 313 -7.09 13.68 -8.87
CA THR A 313 -7.76 12.64 -8.05
C THR A 313 -7.33 11.23 -8.47
N PHE A 314 -7.20 10.96 -9.77
CA PHE A 314 -6.70 9.70 -10.27
C PHE A 314 -5.26 9.44 -9.79
N LEU A 315 -4.40 10.45 -9.82
CA LEU A 315 -3.04 10.33 -9.30
C LEU A 315 -3.04 10.11 -7.79
N GLU A 316 -3.83 10.85 -7.02
CA GLU A 316 -3.96 10.61 -5.58
C GLU A 316 -4.25 9.13 -5.28
N PHE A 317 -5.14 8.50 -6.06
CA PHE A 317 -5.39 7.07 -5.98
C PHE A 317 -4.15 6.23 -6.35
N MET A 318 -3.44 6.55 -7.42
CA MET A 318 -2.23 5.80 -7.85
C MET A 318 -1.14 5.78 -6.77
N TYR A 319 -1.00 6.87 -6.02
CA TYR A 319 -0.06 6.94 -4.90
C TYR A 319 -0.61 6.25 -3.65
N ASN A 320 -1.89 6.46 -3.31
CA ASN A 320 -2.47 6.06 -2.02
C ASN A 320 -3.22 4.73 -2.00
N GLY A 321 -3.61 4.22 -3.16
CA GLY A 321 -4.55 3.11 -3.31
C GLY A 321 -5.95 3.36 -2.77
N LEU A 322 -6.23 4.56 -2.24
CA LEU A 322 -7.49 4.91 -1.58
C LEU A 322 -7.79 6.39 -1.80
N LEU A 323 -9.08 6.71 -1.86
CA LEU A 323 -9.60 8.07 -1.96
C LEU A 323 -10.66 8.31 -0.88
N PRO A 324 -10.83 9.56 -0.41
CA PRO A 324 -12.00 9.92 0.39
C PRO A 324 -13.29 9.63 -0.39
N ASP A 325 -14.32 9.12 0.29
CA ASP A 325 -15.61 8.77 -0.32
C ASP A 325 -16.22 9.94 -1.10
N THR A 326 -16.03 11.17 -0.62
CA THR A 326 -16.51 12.39 -1.29
C THR A 326 -15.83 12.62 -2.64
N LYS A 327 -14.52 12.42 -2.75
CA LYS A 327 -13.78 12.54 -4.01
C LYS A 327 -14.12 11.39 -4.96
N LEU A 328 -14.18 10.16 -4.43
CA LEU A 328 -14.56 8.99 -5.20
C LEU A 328 -15.95 9.16 -5.81
N ALA A 329 -16.94 9.59 -5.01
CA ALA A 329 -18.30 9.84 -5.47
C ALA A 329 -18.37 10.95 -6.51
N LYS A 330 -17.64 12.06 -6.31
CA LYS A 330 -17.63 13.21 -7.22
C LYS A 330 -17.12 12.85 -8.61
N TYR A 331 -16.07 12.04 -8.69
CA TYR A 331 -15.39 11.70 -9.95
C TYR A 331 -15.54 10.22 -10.34
N VAL A 332 -16.57 9.54 -9.81
CA VAL A 332 -16.73 8.08 -9.96
C VAL A 332 -16.74 7.62 -11.42
N ARG A 333 -17.39 8.39 -12.30
CA ARG A 333 -17.51 8.04 -13.71
C ARG A 333 -16.15 8.12 -14.41
N SER A 334 -15.46 9.25 -14.35
CA SER A 334 -14.14 9.42 -14.98
C SER A 334 -13.10 8.46 -14.42
N LEU A 335 -13.10 8.22 -13.11
CA LEU A 335 -12.23 7.22 -12.48
C LEU A 335 -12.53 5.80 -12.96
N TYR A 336 -13.81 5.43 -13.13
CA TYR A 336 -14.20 4.12 -13.68
C TYR A 336 -13.70 3.93 -15.13
N LEU A 337 -13.85 4.96 -15.98
CA LEU A 337 -13.34 4.95 -17.36
C LEU A 337 -11.82 4.79 -17.40
N ALA A 338 -11.11 5.59 -16.59
CA ALA A 338 -9.65 5.54 -16.47
C ALA A 338 -9.18 4.17 -15.96
N ALA A 339 -9.84 3.61 -14.95
CA ALA A 339 -9.51 2.28 -14.42
C ALA A 339 -9.60 1.20 -15.50
N HIS A 340 -10.63 1.22 -16.34
CA HIS A 340 -10.75 0.27 -17.43
C HIS A 340 -9.67 0.47 -18.51
N LYS A 341 -9.44 1.73 -18.91
CA LYS A 341 -8.49 2.10 -19.97
C LYS A 341 -7.05 1.74 -19.57
N TYR A 342 -6.66 2.10 -18.36
CA TYR A 342 -5.32 1.87 -17.82
C TYR A 342 -5.16 0.50 -17.15
N LYS A 343 -6.17 -0.37 -17.21
CA LYS A 343 -6.17 -1.72 -16.64
C LYS A 343 -5.75 -1.72 -15.16
N ILE A 344 -6.55 -1.02 -14.35
CA ILE A 344 -6.41 -0.93 -12.89
C ILE A 344 -7.68 -1.54 -12.26
N PRO A 345 -7.80 -2.89 -12.22
CA PRO A 345 -9.03 -3.55 -11.78
C PRO A 345 -9.46 -3.17 -10.37
N TYR A 346 -8.50 -2.90 -9.46
CA TYR A 346 -8.80 -2.50 -8.09
C TYR A 346 -9.57 -1.16 -8.02
N LEU A 347 -9.15 -0.15 -8.79
CA LEU A 347 -9.88 1.12 -8.89
C LEU A 347 -11.27 0.89 -9.51
N GLN A 348 -11.35 0.01 -10.52
CA GLN A 348 -12.60 -0.31 -11.18
C GLN A 348 -13.60 -0.96 -10.20
N ASP A 349 -13.13 -1.84 -9.30
CA ASP A 349 -13.94 -2.44 -8.24
C ASP A 349 -14.48 -1.41 -7.25
N LEU A 350 -13.63 -0.47 -6.81
CA LEU A 350 -14.05 0.60 -5.90
C LEU A 350 -15.09 1.52 -6.54
N CYS A 351 -14.84 1.95 -7.78
CA CYS A 351 -15.78 2.78 -8.53
C CYS A 351 -17.09 2.03 -8.78
N ARG A 352 -17.04 0.73 -9.13
CA ARG A 352 -18.24 -0.10 -9.30
C ARG A 352 -19.08 -0.14 -8.03
N ASN A 353 -18.45 -0.36 -6.88
CA ASN A 353 -19.17 -0.38 -5.60
C ASN A 353 -19.81 0.99 -5.29
N GLN A 354 -19.12 2.09 -5.62
CA GLN A 354 -19.67 3.43 -5.47
C GLN A 354 -20.88 3.67 -6.40
N LEU A 355 -20.82 3.24 -7.66
CA LEU A 355 -21.96 3.32 -8.60
C LEU A 355 -23.16 2.53 -8.07
N ILE A 356 -22.94 1.27 -7.65
CA ILE A 356 -24.00 0.41 -7.11
C ILE A 356 -24.65 1.01 -5.85
N THR A 357 -23.85 1.57 -4.94
CA THR A 357 -24.36 2.12 -3.68
C THR A 357 -25.07 3.47 -3.85
N SER A 358 -24.70 4.25 -4.85
CA SER A 358 -25.33 5.55 -5.16
C SER A 358 -26.43 5.48 -6.24
N MET A 359 -26.75 4.27 -6.70
CA MET A 359 -27.74 4.03 -7.75
C MET A 359 -29.14 4.49 -7.34
N ASN A 360 -29.79 5.21 -8.24
CA ASN A 360 -31.13 5.73 -8.08
C ASN A 360 -31.80 5.94 -9.46
N SER A 361 -33.08 6.33 -9.49
CA SER A 361 -33.82 6.52 -10.75
C SER A 361 -33.24 7.61 -11.67
N SER A 362 -32.41 8.51 -11.14
CA SER A 362 -31.80 9.57 -11.93
C SER A 362 -30.53 9.15 -12.68
N ASN A 363 -29.79 8.13 -12.22
CA ASN A 363 -28.50 7.71 -12.80
C ASN A 363 -28.48 6.25 -13.31
N VAL A 364 -29.52 5.46 -13.05
CA VAL A 364 -29.56 4.02 -13.43
C VAL A 364 -29.31 3.75 -14.91
N PHE A 365 -29.75 4.65 -15.81
CA PHE A 365 -29.51 4.51 -17.25
C PHE A 365 -28.06 4.81 -17.63
N ASP A 366 -27.45 5.80 -16.99
CA ASP A 366 -26.03 6.13 -17.20
C ASP A 366 -25.14 4.96 -16.74
N ASP A 367 -25.52 4.31 -15.64
CA ASP A 367 -24.84 3.12 -15.10
C ASP A 367 -25.02 1.89 -16.00
N LEU A 368 -26.21 1.74 -16.61
CA LEU A 368 -26.48 0.69 -17.59
C LEU A 368 -25.57 0.81 -18.82
N GLU A 369 -25.40 2.02 -19.34
CA GLU A 369 -24.51 2.28 -20.47
C GLU A 369 -23.06 1.96 -20.11
N LEU A 370 -22.58 2.40 -18.94
CA LEU A 370 -21.24 2.07 -18.46
C LEU A 370 -21.03 0.56 -18.36
N ALA A 371 -21.98 -0.15 -17.77
CA ALA A 371 -21.91 -1.60 -17.63
C ALA A 371 -21.80 -2.29 -19.00
N GLN A 372 -22.54 -1.80 -20.00
CA GLN A 372 -22.52 -2.36 -21.34
C GLN A 372 -21.21 -2.06 -22.08
N ILE A 373 -20.75 -0.80 -22.08
CA ILE A 373 -19.53 -0.37 -22.78
C ILE A 373 -18.32 -1.19 -22.31
N TYR A 374 -18.25 -1.47 -21.00
CA TYR A 374 -17.11 -2.16 -20.40
C TYR A 374 -17.37 -3.64 -20.12
N SER A 375 -18.52 -4.17 -20.55
CA SER A 375 -18.94 -5.55 -20.31
C SER A 375 -18.87 -5.97 -18.83
N ASP A 376 -19.19 -5.04 -17.93
CA ASP A 376 -19.13 -5.24 -16.49
C ASP A 376 -20.40 -5.94 -15.99
N LYS A 377 -20.33 -7.26 -15.90
CA LYS A 377 -21.47 -8.09 -15.53
C LYS A 377 -21.96 -7.88 -14.10
N ILE A 378 -21.09 -7.43 -13.20
CA ILE A 378 -21.47 -7.16 -11.80
C ILE A 378 -22.31 -5.89 -11.76
N LEU A 379 -21.87 -4.82 -12.43
CA LEU A 379 -22.65 -3.59 -12.53
C LEU A 379 -23.95 -3.81 -13.30
N GLU A 380 -23.90 -4.53 -14.42
CA GLU A 380 -25.08 -4.83 -15.27
C GLU A 380 -26.15 -5.60 -14.49
N ASP A 381 -25.76 -6.54 -13.64
CA ASP A 381 -26.69 -7.29 -12.79
C ASP A 381 -27.29 -6.42 -11.68
N ALA A 382 -26.47 -5.60 -11.01
CA ALA A 382 -26.95 -4.66 -10.01
C ALA A 382 -27.96 -3.65 -10.59
N VAL A 383 -27.66 -3.09 -11.76
CA VAL A 383 -28.58 -2.22 -12.52
C VAL A 383 -29.88 -2.97 -12.83
N SER A 384 -29.81 -4.18 -13.39
CA SER A 384 -30.99 -4.98 -13.73
C SER A 384 -31.88 -5.24 -12.52
N LYS A 385 -31.27 -5.56 -11.37
CA LYS A 385 -31.95 -5.80 -10.10
C LYS A 385 -32.61 -4.54 -9.55
N PHE A 386 -31.92 -3.41 -9.61
CA PHE A 386 -32.48 -2.12 -9.19
C PHE A 386 -33.68 -1.75 -10.06
N MET A 387 -33.54 -1.87 -11.38
CA MET A 387 -34.61 -1.59 -12.33
C MET A 387 -35.83 -2.49 -12.13
N ALA A 388 -35.63 -3.78 -11.88
CA ALA A 388 -36.71 -4.70 -11.58
C ALA A 388 -37.48 -4.31 -10.30
N SER A 389 -36.76 -3.82 -9.29
CA SER A 389 -37.34 -3.44 -7.99
C SER A 389 -38.08 -2.09 -8.02
N HIS A 390 -37.75 -1.20 -8.96
CA HIS A 390 -38.31 0.14 -9.10
C HIS A 390 -38.97 0.36 -10.48
N MET A 391 -39.45 -0.72 -11.11
CA MET A 391 -39.89 -0.70 -12.50
C MET A 391 -41.01 0.31 -12.78
N GLU A 392 -41.96 0.45 -11.86
CA GLU A 392 -43.09 1.38 -12.01
C GLU A 392 -42.62 2.85 -12.06
N GLU A 393 -41.73 3.24 -11.14
CA GLU A 393 -41.13 4.59 -11.11
C GLU A 393 -40.31 4.84 -12.38
N ILE A 394 -39.47 3.88 -12.76
CA ILE A 394 -38.56 3.99 -13.90
C ILE A 394 -39.33 4.09 -15.20
N ALA A 395 -40.31 3.20 -15.44
CA ALA A 395 -41.10 3.19 -16.66
C ALA A 395 -41.94 4.47 -16.83
N SER A 396 -42.29 5.12 -15.72
CA SER A 396 -43.05 6.38 -15.73
C SER A 396 -42.16 7.62 -15.90
N SER A 397 -40.83 7.48 -15.88
CA SER A 397 -39.89 8.60 -15.96
C SER A 397 -39.68 9.09 -17.39
N SER A 398 -39.52 10.40 -17.58
CA SER A 398 -39.13 10.97 -18.88
C SER A 398 -37.76 10.46 -19.35
N LYS A 399 -36.85 10.19 -18.40
CA LYS A 399 -35.53 9.62 -18.67
C LYS A 399 -35.61 8.26 -19.33
N PHE A 400 -36.55 7.40 -18.94
CA PHE A 400 -36.76 6.12 -19.60
C PHE A 400 -37.16 6.30 -21.07
N MET A 401 -38.09 7.21 -21.35
CA MET A 401 -38.50 7.49 -22.74
C MET A 401 -37.33 7.99 -23.59
N SER A 402 -36.55 8.95 -23.08
CA SER A 402 -35.35 9.44 -23.77
C SER A 402 -34.31 8.33 -23.97
N PHE A 403 -34.14 7.43 -23.00
CA PHE A 403 -33.23 6.30 -23.10
C PHE A 403 -33.67 5.27 -24.14
N VAL A 404 -34.97 4.96 -24.23
CA VAL A 404 -35.53 4.05 -25.24
C VAL A 404 -35.27 4.58 -26.65
N GLU A 405 -35.45 5.88 -26.86
CA GLU A 405 -35.20 6.54 -28.14
C GLU A 405 -33.72 6.49 -28.54
N SER A 406 -32.84 6.69 -27.56
CA SER A 406 -31.39 6.77 -27.80
C SER A 406 -30.73 5.39 -27.90
N ASN A 407 -31.26 4.40 -27.17
CA ASN A 407 -30.67 3.07 -26.99
C ASN A 407 -31.72 1.95 -27.09
N PRO A 408 -32.43 1.79 -28.24
CA PRO A 408 -33.53 0.84 -28.35
C PRO A 408 -33.08 -0.63 -28.20
N ALA A 409 -31.92 -0.99 -28.75
CA ALA A 409 -31.40 -2.35 -28.65
C ALA A 409 -31.01 -2.72 -27.21
N LEU A 410 -30.33 -1.82 -26.50
CA LEU A 410 -29.93 -2.02 -25.10
C LEU A 410 -31.17 -2.08 -24.19
N THR A 411 -32.17 -1.24 -24.46
CA THR A 411 -33.47 -1.29 -23.78
C THR A 411 -34.11 -2.68 -23.89
N VAL A 412 -34.25 -3.22 -25.10
CA VAL A 412 -34.87 -4.54 -25.32
C VAL A 412 -34.07 -5.63 -24.60
N GLN A 413 -32.73 -5.60 -24.68
CA GLN A 413 -31.86 -6.57 -24.01
C GLN A 413 -32.04 -6.52 -22.48
N THR A 414 -32.03 -5.32 -21.90
CA THR A 414 -32.20 -5.12 -20.46
C THR A 414 -33.58 -5.56 -19.99
N ILE A 415 -34.64 -5.19 -20.69
CA ILE A 415 -36.02 -5.61 -20.38
C ILE A 415 -36.13 -7.13 -20.44
N PHE A 416 -35.61 -7.77 -21.49
CA PHE A 416 -35.64 -9.22 -21.62
C PHE A 416 -34.88 -9.92 -20.48
N LYS A 417 -33.71 -9.39 -20.10
CA LYS A 417 -32.93 -9.88 -18.97
C LYS A 417 -33.71 -9.76 -17.65
N ILE A 418 -34.37 -8.62 -17.44
CA ILE A 418 -35.21 -8.39 -16.25
C ILE A 418 -36.35 -9.41 -16.19
N PHE A 419 -37.10 -9.58 -17.28
CA PHE A 419 -38.18 -10.56 -17.36
C PHE A 419 -37.70 -11.98 -17.08
N LYS A 420 -36.55 -12.37 -17.64
CA LYS A 420 -36.00 -13.72 -17.47
C LYS A 420 -35.55 -14.01 -16.05
N ASN A 421 -34.95 -13.03 -15.37
CA ASN A 421 -34.20 -13.27 -14.14
C ASN A 421 -34.91 -12.79 -12.86
N TYR A 422 -35.79 -11.79 -12.97
CA TYR A 422 -36.32 -11.07 -11.80
C TYR A 422 -37.84 -11.06 -11.71
N ILE A 423 -38.54 -11.25 -12.82
CA ILE A 423 -39.99 -11.39 -12.82
C ILE A 423 -40.30 -12.89 -12.75
N PRO A 424 -40.90 -13.39 -11.66
CA PRO A 424 -41.23 -14.80 -11.57
C PRO A 424 -42.16 -15.17 -12.72
N PHE A 425 -41.83 -16.25 -13.41
CA PHE A 425 -42.66 -16.84 -14.48
C PHE A 425 -44.07 -17.08 -13.90
N ASN A 426 -44.98 -16.14 -14.12
CA ASN A 426 -46.38 -16.30 -13.77
C ASN A 426 -47.12 -16.62 -15.07
N PRO A 427 -47.39 -17.90 -15.36
CA PRO A 427 -48.03 -18.30 -16.61
C PRO A 427 -49.43 -17.68 -16.83
N LYS A 428 -50.00 -16.99 -15.82
CA LYS A 428 -51.26 -16.24 -15.96
C LYS A 428 -51.12 -14.86 -16.63
N ILE A 429 -49.92 -14.27 -16.71
CA ILE A 429 -49.73 -12.93 -17.30
C ILE A 429 -49.69 -12.97 -18.84
N ILE A 430 -49.35 -14.12 -19.43
CA ILE A 430 -49.25 -14.29 -20.89
C ILE A 430 -50.63 -14.27 -21.60
N PHE A 431 -51.73 -14.55 -20.88
CA PHE A 431 -53.08 -14.62 -21.49
C PHE A 431 -53.80 -13.27 -21.67
N ARG A 432 -53.12 -12.12 -21.50
CA ARG A 432 -53.70 -10.79 -21.76
C ARG A 432 -53.03 -9.98 -22.87
N LEU A 433 -52.05 -10.53 -23.57
CA LEU A 433 -51.39 -9.89 -24.71
C LEU A 433 -51.31 -10.80 -25.94
N SER A 434 -52.33 -11.65 -26.12
CA SER A 434 -52.74 -12.29 -27.38
C SER A 434 -54.13 -11.81 -27.72
#